data_AF-D6Y0C5-F1
#
_entry.id   AF-D6Y0C5-F1
#
_cell.length_a   1.000
_cell.length_b   1.000
_cell.length_c   1.000
_cell.angle_alpha   90.00
_cell.angle_beta   90.00
_cell.angle_gamma   90.00
#
_symmetry.space_group_name_H-M   'P 1'
#
loop_
_entity.id
_entity.type
_entity.pdbx_description
1 polymer ?
#
loop_
_entity_poly.entity_id
_entity_poly.type
_entity_poly.pdbx_seq_one_letter_code
_entity_poly.pdbx_strand_id
1 'polypeptide(L)'
;MTKLRAERKKKRRLWPKVMGVFLLLILAGAGYVYYLFELKTYDIADEELSAVTAAPYEVNLSERRYWQDAGEEDVSEEEIQTVYRSSLDEIKATTERRVREVAERALNEYQQLESSENVSVPYLYAKYTQAADQVERQMDEAFEEMYQEMRRDLEQSGGSLSEAQALREDYESYKDGLRRQIMDQAGIGF
;
A
#
# COMPACT_ATOMS: atom_id res chain seq x y z
N MET A 1 54.80 -36.33 36.83
CA MET A 1 53.81 -35.74 37.75
C MET A 1 53.72 -34.22 37.53
N THR A 2 52.64 -33.81 36.87
CA THR A 2 51.83 -32.58 37.06
C THR A 2 52.47 -31.29 37.59
N LYS A 3 52.53 -30.25 36.73
CA LYS A 3 52.16 -28.85 37.08
C LYS A 3 51.59 -28.12 35.85
N LEU A 4 50.26 -28.14 35.71
CA LEU A 4 49.50 -27.11 34.99
C LEU A 4 48.78 -26.26 36.06
N ARG A 5 49.25 -25.04 36.29
CA ARG A 5 48.55 -23.96 37.04
C ARG A 5 48.52 -22.76 36.09
N ALA A 6 47.39 -22.48 35.46
CA ALA A 6 46.32 -21.63 35.96
C ALA A 6 46.63 -20.14 35.83
N GLU A 7 46.23 -19.53 34.71
CA GLU A 7 45.91 -18.11 34.62
C GLU A 7 44.54 -17.95 33.94
N ARG A 8 43.49 -17.88 34.76
CA ARG A 8 42.28 -17.13 34.44
C ARG A 8 42.07 -16.17 35.60
N LYS A 9 42.13 -14.86 35.35
CA LYS A 9 41.29 -13.83 36.00
C LYS A 9 41.77 -12.41 35.68
N LYS A 10 41.06 -11.71 34.78
CA LYS A 10 40.80 -10.26 34.93
C LYS A 10 39.62 -9.76 34.07
N LYS A 11 38.41 -10.28 34.31
CA LYS A 11 37.17 -9.64 33.80
C LYS A 11 36.36 -9.18 35.00
N ARG A 12 36.65 -7.97 35.49
CA ARG A 12 35.94 -7.36 36.61
C ARG A 12 35.58 -5.91 36.28
N ARG A 13 34.29 -5.60 36.52
CA ARG A 13 33.72 -4.29 36.94
C ARG A 13 33.15 -3.29 35.93
N LEU A 14 33.06 -3.58 34.62
CA LEU A 14 32.39 -2.64 33.69
C LEU A 14 30.94 -3.01 33.34
N TRP A 15 30.53 -4.26 33.60
CA TRP A 15 29.21 -4.76 33.19
C TRP A 15 27.99 -4.01 33.76
N PRO A 16 27.95 -3.58 35.04
CA PRO A 16 26.78 -2.84 35.54
C PRO A 16 26.63 -1.45 34.89
N LYS A 17 27.74 -0.83 34.44
CA LYS A 17 27.70 0.47 33.75
C LYS A 17 27.24 0.33 32.30
N VAL A 18 27.70 -0.72 31.62
CA VAL A 18 27.26 -1.05 30.24
C VAL A 18 25.76 -1.39 30.22
N MET A 19 25.28 -2.11 31.22
CA MET A 19 23.85 -2.46 31.32
C MET A 19 22.96 -1.23 31.57
N GLY A 20 23.43 -0.27 32.38
CA GLY A 20 22.73 1.00 32.58
C GLY A 20 22.59 1.84 31.31
N VAL A 21 23.65 1.94 30.50
CA VAL A 21 23.60 2.64 29.21
C VAL A 21 22.66 1.94 28.22
N PHE A 22 22.68 0.61 28.20
CA PHE A 22 21.80 -0.17 27.32
C PHE A 22 20.31 0.01 27.66
N LEU A 23 19.98 0.05 28.95
CA LEU A 23 18.60 0.26 29.42
C LEU A 23 18.11 1.68 29.12
N LEU A 24 19.00 2.67 29.18
CA LEU A 24 18.70 4.06 28.80
C LEU A 24 18.48 4.20 27.29
N LEU A 25 19.25 3.49 26.47
CA LEU A 25 19.03 3.40 25.02
C LEU A 25 17.73 2.68 24.67
N ILE A 26 17.34 1.65 25.42
CA ILE A 26 16.04 0.97 25.23
C ILE A 26 14.90 1.89 25.65
N LEU A 27 15.01 2.67 26.71
CA LEU A 27 13.96 3.62 27.12
C LEU A 27 13.84 4.80 26.14
N ALA A 28 14.95 5.34 25.65
CA ALA A 28 14.95 6.37 24.60
C ALA A 28 14.43 5.81 23.27
N GLY A 29 14.82 4.58 22.92
CA GLY A 29 14.35 3.86 21.74
C GLY A 29 12.86 3.52 21.84
N ALA A 30 12.38 3.06 23.00
CA ALA A 30 10.97 2.80 23.25
C ALA A 30 10.15 4.09 23.25
N GLY A 31 10.68 5.21 23.77
CA GLY A 31 10.05 6.52 23.66
C GLY A 31 9.99 7.04 22.22
N TYR A 32 11.04 6.80 21.42
CA TYR A 32 11.07 7.15 20.00
C TYR A 32 10.16 6.25 19.16
N VAL A 33 10.13 4.95 19.43
CA VAL A 33 9.21 3.99 18.82
C VAL A 33 7.78 4.32 19.23
N TYR A 34 7.51 4.64 20.50
CA TYR A 34 6.19 5.10 20.97
C TYR A 34 5.80 6.41 20.29
N TYR A 35 6.70 7.39 20.17
CA TYR A 35 6.45 8.60 19.37
C TYR A 35 6.12 8.29 17.91
N LEU A 36 6.82 7.33 17.29
CA LEU A 36 6.54 6.88 15.91
C LEU A 36 5.28 6.02 15.78
N PHE A 37 4.86 5.30 16.82
CA PHE A 37 3.69 4.42 16.81
C PHE A 37 2.41 5.19 17.19
N GLU A 38 2.45 6.05 18.21
CA GLU A 38 1.30 6.82 18.72
C GLU A 38 0.93 8.01 17.81
N LEU A 39 1.85 8.52 16.99
CA LEU A 39 1.53 9.49 15.91
C LEU A 39 1.01 8.83 14.63
N LYS A 40 1.22 7.52 14.44
CA LYS A 40 0.77 6.80 13.23
C LYS A 40 -0.63 6.21 13.32
N THR A 41 -1.23 6.16 14.51
CA THR A 41 -2.65 5.81 14.71
C THR A 41 -3.46 7.00 15.17
N TYR A 42 -3.05 8.19 14.73
CA TYR A 42 -3.93 9.33 14.81
C TYR A 42 -4.98 9.05 13.73
N ASP A 43 -6.26 9.04 14.13
CA ASP A 43 -7.43 8.86 13.27
C ASP A 43 -7.53 10.12 12.37
N ILE A 44 -6.56 10.26 11.47
CA ILE A 44 -6.27 11.49 10.71
C ILE A 44 -7.18 11.57 9.49
N ALA A 45 -7.62 10.42 8.98
CA ALA A 45 -8.69 10.39 8.01
C ALA A 45 -10.00 10.67 8.75
N ASP A 46 -10.60 11.82 8.44
CA ASP A 46 -12.01 12.06 8.76
C ASP A 46 -12.84 10.87 8.24
N GLU A 47 -13.95 10.55 8.91
CA GLU A 47 -14.76 9.34 8.62
C GLU A 47 -15.15 9.27 7.13
N GLU A 48 -15.41 10.44 6.52
CA GLU A 48 -15.69 10.56 5.10
C GLU A 48 -14.48 10.28 4.18
N LEU A 49 -13.26 10.65 4.59
CA LEU A 49 -12.05 10.37 3.80
C LEU A 49 -11.72 8.87 3.84
N SER A 50 -11.89 8.26 5.01
CA SER A 50 -11.75 6.81 5.19
C SER A 50 -12.77 6.04 4.35
N ALA A 51 -14.02 6.50 4.26
CA ALA A 51 -15.05 5.86 3.42
C ALA A 51 -14.64 5.79 1.94
N VAL A 52 -13.90 6.78 1.45
CA VAL A 52 -13.45 6.84 0.05
C VAL A 52 -12.22 5.98 -0.18
N THR A 53 -11.24 6.04 0.74
CA THR A 53 -9.95 5.38 0.56
C THR A 53 -9.94 3.93 1.03
N ALA A 54 -10.80 3.56 1.99
CA ALA A 54 -10.86 2.23 2.59
C ALA A 54 -11.88 1.29 1.95
N ALA A 55 -12.83 1.81 1.17
CA ALA A 55 -13.84 0.97 0.53
C ALA A 55 -13.14 -0.04 -0.41
N PRO A 56 -13.54 -1.32 -0.41
CA PRO A 56 -13.00 -2.28 -1.37
C PRO A 56 -13.31 -1.81 -2.80
N TYR A 57 -12.50 -2.25 -3.76
CA TYR A 57 -12.81 -2.03 -5.17
C TYR A 57 -13.91 -3.00 -5.57
N GLU A 58 -15.02 -2.47 -6.07
CA GLU A 58 -16.09 -3.28 -6.66
C GLU A 58 -15.67 -3.64 -8.09
N VAL A 59 -14.95 -4.74 -8.25
CA VAL A 59 -14.66 -5.30 -9.57
C VAL A 59 -15.74 -6.31 -9.89
N ASN A 60 -16.62 -5.98 -10.84
CA ASN A 60 -17.73 -6.85 -11.24
C ASN A 60 -17.24 -8.06 -12.08
N LEU A 61 -16.36 -8.88 -11.50
CA LEU A 61 -15.79 -10.08 -12.12
C LEU A 61 -16.82 -11.20 -12.18
N SER A 62 -17.59 -11.40 -11.11
CA SER A 62 -18.60 -12.46 -11.03
C SER A 62 -19.68 -12.33 -12.12
N GLU A 63 -20.05 -11.10 -12.48
CA GLU A 63 -21.04 -10.86 -13.55
C GLU A 63 -20.45 -11.05 -14.95
N ARG A 64 -19.16 -10.71 -15.13
CA ARG A 64 -18.49 -10.79 -16.44
C ARG A 64 -17.93 -12.18 -16.75
N ARG A 65 -17.64 -13.00 -15.73
CA ARG A 65 -17.12 -14.37 -15.87
C ARG A 65 -18.26 -15.39 -16.01
N TYR A 66 -19.00 -15.33 -17.12
CA TYR A 66 -20.13 -16.24 -17.38
C TYR A 66 -19.74 -17.73 -17.39
N TRP A 67 -18.46 -18.04 -17.63
CA TRP A 67 -17.91 -19.40 -17.60
C TRP A 67 -17.79 -20.00 -16.18
N GLN A 68 -17.96 -19.20 -15.13
CA GLN A 68 -17.97 -19.69 -13.75
C GLN A 68 -19.22 -20.55 -13.45
N ASP A 69 -20.36 -20.25 -14.09
CA ASP A 69 -21.63 -20.94 -13.87
C ASP A 69 -21.96 -21.97 -14.97
N ALA A 70 -21.42 -21.80 -16.17
CA ALA A 70 -21.75 -22.60 -17.35
C ALA A 70 -21.12 -24.01 -17.35
N GLY A 71 -20.21 -24.31 -16.41
CA GLY A 71 -19.49 -25.58 -16.35
C GLY A 71 -18.50 -25.74 -17.50
N GLU A 72 -17.37 -25.02 -17.41
CA GLU A 72 -16.06 -25.26 -18.05
C GLU A 72 -15.97 -25.55 -19.57
N GLU A 73 -17.05 -25.54 -20.35
CA GLU A 73 -16.96 -25.78 -21.81
C GLU A 73 -16.78 -24.46 -22.60
N ASP A 74 -15.61 -24.39 -23.25
CA ASP A 74 -15.28 -23.60 -24.46
C ASP A 74 -15.13 -22.07 -24.32
N VAL A 75 -14.78 -21.55 -23.14
CA VAL A 75 -14.33 -20.14 -23.06
C VAL A 75 -12.96 -19.98 -23.73
N SER A 76 -12.87 -19.06 -24.69
CA SER A 76 -11.63 -18.78 -25.39
C SER A 76 -10.66 -17.93 -24.56
N GLU A 77 -9.36 -18.08 -24.81
CA GLU A 77 -8.32 -17.26 -24.20
C GLU A 77 -8.54 -15.75 -24.45
N GLU A 78 -9.06 -15.39 -25.62
CA GLU A 78 -9.37 -14.00 -25.99
C GLU A 78 -10.53 -13.42 -25.16
N GLU A 79 -11.56 -14.22 -24.89
CA GLU A 79 -12.68 -13.82 -24.03
C GLU A 79 -12.22 -13.61 -22.58
N ILE A 80 -11.39 -14.53 -22.06
CA ILE A 80 -10.73 -14.38 -20.76
C ILE A 80 -9.96 -13.07 -20.71
N GLN A 81 -9.05 -12.83 -21.66
CA GLN A 81 -8.27 -11.59 -21.72
C GLN A 81 -9.16 -10.34 -21.75
N THR A 82 -10.24 -10.35 -22.53
CA THR A 82 -11.14 -9.21 -22.68
C THR A 82 -11.80 -8.84 -21.34
N VAL A 83 -12.28 -9.83 -20.60
CA VAL A 83 -12.90 -9.61 -19.28
C VAL A 83 -11.90 -9.04 -18.29
N TYR A 84 -10.69 -9.60 -18.23
CA TYR A 84 -9.68 -9.15 -17.27
C TYR A 84 -9.06 -7.80 -17.63
N ARG A 85 -8.88 -7.46 -18.91
CA ARG A 85 -8.50 -6.11 -19.35
C ARG A 85 -9.56 -5.08 -19.00
N SER A 86 -10.83 -5.38 -19.27
CA SER A 86 -11.94 -4.49 -18.89
C SER A 86 -12.03 -4.29 -17.37
N SER A 87 -11.73 -5.32 -16.61
CA SER A 87 -11.71 -5.25 -15.14
C SER A 87 -10.54 -4.42 -14.63
N LEU A 88 -9.36 -4.54 -15.24
CA LEU A 88 -8.22 -3.66 -14.97
C LEU A 88 -8.55 -2.19 -15.26
N ASP A 89 -9.23 -1.91 -16.37
CA ASP A 89 -9.64 -0.54 -16.72
C ASP A 89 -10.61 0.06 -15.69
N GLU A 90 -11.50 -0.74 -15.11
CA GLU A 90 -12.38 -0.28 -14.02
C GLU A 90 -11.61 -0.01 -12.72
N ILE A 91 -10.62 -0.85 -12.39
CA ILE A 91 -9.70 -0.61 -11.27
C ILE A 91 -8.97 0.73 -11.50
N LYS A 92 -8.38 0.94 -12.69
CA LYS A 92 -7.70 2.20 -13.05
C LYS A 92 -8.63 3.41 -12.92
N ALA A 93 -9.84 3.34 -13.47
CA ALA A 93 -10.82 4.43 -13.41
C ALA A 93 -11.26 4.74 -11.96
N THR A 94 -11.44 3.71 -11.14
CA THR A 94 -11.76 3.88 -9.71
C THR A 94 -10.61 4.51 -8.94
N THR A 95 -9.37 4.09 -9.20
CA THR A 95 -8.17 4.70 -8.62
C THR A 95 -8.07 6.18 -8.97
N GLU A 96 -8.22 6.54 -10.25
CA GLU A 96 -8.15 7.94 -10.70
C GLU A 96 -9.19 8.82 -10.00
N ARG A 97 -10.42 8.32 -9.84
CA ARG A 97 -11.49 9.03 -9.12
C ARG A 97 -11.15 9.22 -7.65
N ARG A 98 -10.67 8.18 -6.96
CA ARG A 98 -10.30 8.25 -5.53
C ARG A 98 -9.10 9.16 -5.30
N VAL A 99 -8.06 9.06 -6.13
CA VAL A 99 -6.88 9.96 -6.07
C VAL A 99 -7.31 11.41 -6.26
N ARG A 100 -8.18 11.69 -7.23
CA ARG A 100 -8.70 13.05 -7.45
C ARG A 100 -9.46 13.57 -6.24
N GLU A 101 -10.31 12.74 -5.64
CA GLU A 101 -11.07 13.12 -4.45
C GLU A 101 -10.16 13.40 -3.24
N VAL A 102 -9.12 12.58 -3.03
CA VAL A 102 -8.08 12.82 -2.01
C VAL A 102 -7.40 14.17 -2.24
N ALA A 103 -7.03 14.48 -3.49
CA ALA A 103 -6.38 15.74 -3.86
C ALA A 103 -7.31 16.97 -3.70
N GLU A 104 -8.57 16.87 -4.12
CA GLU A 104 -9.57 17.94 -3.99
C GLU A 104 -9.85 18.26 -2.52
N ARG A 105 -10.00 17.23 -1.67
CA ARG A 105 -10.14 17.41 -0.22
C ARG A 105 -8.90 18.08 0.37
N ALA A 106 -7.70 17.65 -0.03
CA ALA A 106 -6.45 18.26 0.42
C ALA A 106 -6.36 19.75 0.08
N LEU A 107 -6.72 20.11 -1.15
CA LEU A 107 -6.75 21.51 -1.61
C LEU A 107 -7.77 22.34 -0.82
N ASN A 108 -8.97 21.80 -0.59
CA ASN A 108 -10.02 22.48 0.15
C ASN A 108 -9.64 22.72 1.62
N GLU A 109 -9.08 21.72 2.31
CA GLU A 109 -8.62 21.89 3.69
C GLU A 109 -7.44 22.88 3.77
N TYR A 110 -6.52 22.84 2.80
CA TYR A 110 -5.43 23.81 2.71
C TYR A 110 -5.95 25.25 2.52
N GLN A 111 -6.92 25.49 1.65
CA GLN A 111 -7.49 26.83 1.44
C GLN A 111 -8.23 27.36 2.67
N GLN A 112 -8.86 26.48 3.45
CA GLN A 112 -9.53 26.85 4.71
C GLN A 112 -8.53 27.24 5.83
N LEU A 113 -7.25 26.85 5.70
CA LEU A 113 -6.18 27.33 6.59
C LEU A 113 -5.99 28.84 6.53
N GLU A 114 -6.12 29.45 5.36
CA GLU A 114 -5.97 30.89 5.21
C GLU A 114 -7.05 31.67 5.97
N SER A 115 -8.14 30.98 6.36
CA SER A 115 -9.27 31.54 7.11
C SER A 115 -9.30 31.14 8.60
N SER A 116 -8.41 30.26 9.08
CA SER A 116 -8.43 29.76 10.46
C SER A 116 -7.02 29.46 11.02
N GLU A 117 -6.73 29.85 12.27
CA GLU A 117 -5.39 29.76 12.89
C GLU A 117 -4.92 28.33 13.27
N ASN A 118 -5.69 27.27 13.03
CA ASN A 118 -5.59 26.05 13.86
C ASN A 118 -5.23 24.73 13.18
N VAL A 119 -4.96 24.68 11.87
CA VAL A 119 -4.52 23.42 11.22
C VAL A 119 -3.10 23.58 10.65
N SER A 120 -2.25 22.57 10.85
CA SER A 120 -0.84 22.62 10.46
C SER A 120 -0.61 21.99 9.08
N VAL A 121 0.18 22.63 8.22
CA VAL A 121 0.57 22.08 6.91
C VAL A 121 1.21 20.68 7.02
N PRO A 122 2.09 20.39 8.00
CA PRO A 122 2.61 19.04 8.20
C PRO A 122 1.52 18.00 8.51
N TYR A 123 0.47 18.38 9.25
CA TYR A 123 -0.66 17.50 9.52
C TYR A 123 -1.44 17.16 8.24
N LEU A 124 -1.74 18.16 7.41
CA LEU A 124 -2.42 17.91 6.12
C LEU A 124 -1.56 17.01 5.22
N TYR A 125 -0.26 17.25 5.14
CA TYR A 125 0.64 16.40 4.36
C TYR A 125 0.59 14.93 4.84
N ALA A 126 0.71 14.70 6.15
CA ALA A 126 0.63 13.35 6.71
C ALA A 126 -0.73 12.68 6.43
N LYS A 127 -1.84 13.43 6.62
CA LYS A 127 -3.21 12.98 6.34
C LYS A 127 -3.38 12.45 4.93
N TYR A 128 -3.06 13.29 3.95
CA TYR A 128 -3.34 12.97 2.55
C TYR A 128 -2.32 12.03 1.95
N THR A 129 -1.10 11.95 2.49
CA THR A 129 -0.14 10.88 2.16
C THR A 129 -0.68 9.53 2.61
N GLN A 130 -1.16 9.41 3.85
CA GLN A 130 -1.75 8.17 4.35
C GLN A 130 -3.00 7.76 3.55
N ALA A 131 -3.83 8.74 3.18
CA ALA A 131 -5.01 8.51 2.34
C ALA A 131 -4.61 7.99 0.94
N ALA A 132 -3.62 8.60 0.30
CA ALA A 132 -3.09 8.14 -0.98
C ALA A 132 -2.49 6.72 -0.90
N ASP A 133 -1.68 6.45 0.15
CA ASP A 133 -1.13 5.11 0.40
C ASP A 133 -2.24 4.06 0.55
N GLN A 134 -3.37 4.44 1.14
CA GLN A 134 -4.50 3.54 1.30
C GLN A 134 -5.23 3.25 -0.01
N VAL A 135 -5.41 4.27 -0.86
CA VAL A 135 -5.94 4.07 -2.22
C VAL A 135 -5.03 3.13 -3.02
N GLU A 136 -3.71 3.33 -2.95
CA GLU A 136 -2.74 2.45 -3.62
C GLU A 136 -2.84 1.01 -3.09
N ARG A 137 -2.85 0.80 -1.76
CA ARG A 137 -3.01 -0.55 -1.19
C ARG A 137 -4.29 -1.25 -1.66
N GLN A 138 -5.42 -0.55 -1.66
CA GLN A 138 -6.70 -1.12 -2.10
C GLN A 138 -6.70 -1.45 -3.60
N MET A 139 -6.06 -0.61 -4.42
CA MET A 139 -5.85 -0.89 -5.85
C MET A 139 -4.98 -2.14 -6.05
N ASP A 140 -3.87 -2.26 -5.31
CA ASP A 140 -2.95 -3.39 -5.39
C ASP A 140 -3.63 -4.70 -4.96
N GLU A 141 -4.41 -4.67 -3.88
CA GLU A 141 -5.22 -5.80 -3.41
C GLU A 141 -6.23 -6.25 -4.48
N ALA A 142 -6.99 -5.30 -5.05
CA ALA A 142 -7.98 -5.58 -6.09
C ALA A 142 -7.35 -6.15 -7.37
N PHE A 143 -6.20 -5.60 -7.78
CA PHE A 143 -5.45 -6.09 -8.92
C PHE A 143 -4.96 -7.53 -8.69
N GLU A 144 -4.37 -7.81 -7.53
CA GLU A 144 -3.81 -9.13 -7.24
C GLU A 144 -4.91 -10.20 -7.16
N GLU A 145 -6.05 -9.89 -6.55
CA GLU A 145 -7.23 -10.77 -6.56
C GLU A 145 -7.69 -11.09 -8.00
N MET A 146 -7.91 -10.05 -8.80
CA MET A 146 -8.27 -10.19 -10.22
C MET A 146 -7.23 -11.01 -11.00
N TYR A 147 -5.94 -10.74 -10.78
CA TYR A 147 -4.83 -11.38 -11.47
C TYR A 147 -4.76 -12.88 -11.17
N GLN A 148 -4.97 -13.29 -9.91
CA GLN A 148 -4.99 -14.70 -9.54
C GLN A 148 -6.19 -15.44 -10.16
N GLU A 149 -7.35 -14.78 -10.27
CA GLU A 149 -8.51 -15.33 -10.99
C GLU A 149 -8.21 -15.52 -12.48
N MET A 150 -7.57 -14.53 -13.14
CA MET A 150 -7.18 -14.65 -14.56
C MET A 150 -6.25 -15.84 -14.78
N ARG A 151 -5.25 -16.00 -13.92
CA ARG A 151 -4.32 -17.12 -14.03
C ARG A 151 -5.03 -18.46 -13.91
N ARG A 152 -5.99 -18.58 -12.99
CA ARG A 152 -6.80 -19.79 -12.84
C ARG A 152 -7.63 -20.09 -14.09
N ASP A 153 -8.29 -19.07 -14.64
CA ASP A 153 -9.13 -19.22 -15.84
C ASP A 153 -8.30 -19.61 -17.08
N LEU A 154 -7.10 -19.04 -17.22
CA LEU A 154 -6.16 -19.41 -18.28
C LEU A 154 -5.66 -20.84 -18.10
N GLU A 155 -5.27 -21.24 -16.88
CA GLU A 155 -4.81 -22.61 -16.60
C GLU A 155 -5.91 -23.65 -16.87
N GLN A 156 -7.17 -23.34 -16.55
CA GLN A 156 -8.32 -24.22 -16.78
C GLN A 156 -8.70 -24.34 -18.26
N SER A 157 -8.65 -23.24 -19.01
CA SER A 157 -8.91 -23.23 -20.46
C SER A 157 -7.75 -23.76 -21.31
N GLY A 158 -6.58 -24.01 -20.70
CA GLY A 158 -5.35 -24.38 -21.43
C GLY A 158 -4.67 -23.21 -22.14
N GLY A 159 -5.04 -21.97 -21.80
CA GLY A 159 -4.45 -20.74 -22.31
C GLY A 159 -3.06 -20.43 -21.74
N SER A 160 -2.42 -19.38 -22.25
CA SER A 160 -1.05 -19.03 -21.89
C SER A 160 -0.97 -18.06 -20.71
N LEU A 161 -0.14 -18.40 -19.72
CA LEU A 161 0.18 -17.48 -18.61
C LEU A 161 0.97 -16.22 -19.05
N SER A 162 1.47 -16.17 -20.30
CA SER A 162 2.09 -14.96 -20.84
C SER A 162 1.11 -13.78 -20.91
N GLU A 163 -0.17 -14.05 -21.11
CA GLU A 163 -1.20 -13.01 -21.18
C GLU A 163 -1.50 -12.40 -19.81
N ALA A 164 -1.50 -13.22 -18.76
CA ALA A 164 -1.54 -12.72 -17.40
C ALA A 164 -0.31 -11.83 -17.13
N GLN A 165 0.88 -12.28 -17.52
CA GLN A 165 2.11 -11.51 -17.35
C GLN A 165 2.03 -10.14 -18.05
N ALA A 166 1.50 -10.08 -19.28
CA ALA A 166 1.29 -8.82 -19.99
C ALA A 166 0.32 -7.88 -19.25
N LEU A 167 -0.76 -8.43 -18.66
CA LEU A 167 -1.69 -7.64 -17.84
C LEU A 167 -1.00 -7.05 -16.60
N ARG A 168 -0.10 -7.80 -15.96
CA ARG A 168 0.70 -7.31 -14.82
C ARG A 168 1.64 -6.18 -15.23
N GLU A 169 2.28 -6.30 -16.37
CA GLU A 169 3.17 -5.26 -16.91
C GLU A 169 2.41 -3.97 -17.22
N ASP A 170 1.20 -4.07 -17.79
CA ASP A 170 0.32 -2.92 -18.02
C ASP A 170 -0.08 -2.24 -16.70
N TYR A 171 -0.46 -3.03 -15.69
CA TYR A 171 -0.79 -2.51 -14.37
C TYR A 171 0.41 -1.82 -13.67
N GLU A 172 1.61 -2.41 -13.68
CA GLU A 172 2.80 -1.78 -13.09
C GLU A 172 3.18 -0.48 -13.82
N SER A 173 3.09 -0.48 -15.16
CA SER A 173 3.30 0.72 -15.98
C SER A 173 2.31 1.83 -15.63
N TYR A 174 1.04 1.49 -15.43
CA TYR A 174 0.01 2.41 -14.98
C TYR A 174 0.34 3.00 -13.60
N LYS A 175 0.68 2.16 -12.62
CA LYS A 175 1.03 2.60 -11.26
C LYS A 175 2.19 3.59 -11.26
N ASP A 176 3.22 3.30 -12.05
CA ASP A 176 4.36 4.20 -12.22
C ASP A 176 3.97 5.51 -12.92
N GLY A 177 3.08 5.44 -13.92
CA GLY A 177 2.53 6.62 -14.60
C GLY A 177 1.74 7.52 -13.65
N LEU A 178 0.86 6.92 -12.84
CA LEU A 178 0.05 7.61 -11.86
C LEU A 178 0.91 8.35 -10.82
N ARG A 179 1.92 7.68 -10.26
CA ARG A 179 2.86 8.31 -9.30
C ARG A 179 3.55 9.53 -9.90
N ARG A 180 4.05 9.42 -11.13
CA ARG A 180 4.67 10.55 -11.84
C ARG A 180 3.68 11.70 -12.05
N GLN A 181 2.45 11.41 -12.46
CA GLN A 181 1.42 12.41 -12.66
C GLN A 181 1.08 13.15 -11.36
N ILE A 182 0.93 12.42 -10.25
CA ILE A 182 0.65 13.01 -8.93
C ILE A 182 1.81 13.92 -8.49
N MET A 183 3.06 13.46 -8.65
CA MET A 183 4.25 14.26 -8.31
C MET A 183 4.34 15.54 -9.14
N ASP A 184 4.08 15.47 -10.44
CA ASP A 184 4.07 16.61 -11.35
C ASP A 184 2.97 17.63 -10.98
N GLN A 185 1.75 17.16 -10.71
CA GLN A 185 0.65 17.99 -10.26
C GLN A 185 0.91 18.67 -8.91
N ALA A 186 1.67 18.02 -8.02
CA ALA A 186 2.10 18.58 -6.74
C ALA A 186 3.28 19.56 -6.88
N GLY A 187 3.82 19.77 -8.08
CA GLY A 187 5.01 20.60 -8.30
C GLY A 187 6.30 19.98 -7.73
N ILE A 188 6.30 18.67 -7.46
CA ILE A 188 7.42 17.90 -6.95
C ILE A 188 8.14 17.27 -8.15
N GLY A 189 8.81 18.10 -8.95
CA GLY A 189 9.64 17.64 -10.06
C GLY A 189 11.06 17.27 -9.60
N PHE A 190 11.62 16.19 -10.17
CA PHE A 190 13.04 15.81 -10.04
C PHE A 190 13.85 16.31 -11.24
#